data_AF-A0A5N5TCF9-F1
#
_entry.id   AF-A0A5N5TCF9-F1
#
_cell.length_a   1.000
_cell.length_b   1.000
_cell.length_c   1.000
_cell.angle_alpha   90.00
_cell.angle_beta   90.00
_cell.angle_gamma   90.00
#
_symmetry.space_group_name_H-M   'P 1'
#
loop_
_entity.id
_entity.type
_entity.pdbx_description
1 polymer ?
#
loop_
_entity_poly.entity_id
_entity_poly.type
_entity_poly.pdbx_seq_one_letter_code
_entity_poly.pdbx_strand_id
1 'polypeptide(L)'
;MGENAFNYSAEYSKSSRSSCRFCKSNIEKGSLRLAVLFQSPTFDGKIPHWFHFACFFLKQKPKSIKDIANFDSLRWDDQKIIKEKLDALGNGGKSRTNMAQKYCGSEKIYHFFIEYAKSARTVCKGCGEKILKGEIRISALDFESEKAKKTFPIPYLRHADCFIGLRRELQYYGDGADLPGFNKLSAKDKIIIKEKIKPIKSEGETDSSSSSKKSRKEELIIKQNNQIFSYRDNLEENLKKSELALLLKYNDYDPISGNSEMLDTLADLMTFGNIGRCNACKTGNLIYRSGVGYFCNGNISEWAKCTNIVEKPVRIEFKI
;
A
#
# COMPACT_ATOMS: atom_id res chain seq x y z
N MET A 1 9.16 -1.68 15.09
CA MET A 1 9.03 -2.51 13.89
C MET A 1 9.43 -1.66 12.70
N GLY A 2 10.55 -1.96 12.04
CA GLY A 2 11.13 -1.11 10.99
C GLY A 2 10.35 -1.15 9.67
N GLU A 3 10.64 -0.20 8.79
CA GLU A 3 10.10 -0.05 7.41
C GLU A 3 10.14 -1.35 6.56
N ASN A 4 10.85 -2.37 7.02
CA ASN A 4 10.98 -3.69 6.40
C ASN A 4 9.72 -4.58 6.48
N ALA A 5 8.68 -4.22 7.24
CA ALA A 5 7.47 -5.05 7.34
C ALA A 5 6.45 -4.83 6.20
N PHE A 6 6.44 -3.64 5.57
CA PHE A 6 5.40 -3.30 4.59
C PHE A 6 5.76 -3.75 3.17
N ASN A 7 4.72 -4.09 2.39
CA ASN A 7 4.84 -4.42 0.97
C ASN A 7 4.51 -3.22 0.07
N TYR A 8 3.77 -2.25 0.60
CA TYR A 8 3.38 -1.05 -0.12
C TYR A 8 3.66 0.19 0.72
N SER A 9 3.71 1.34 0.07
CA SER A 9 3.85 2.65 0.73
C SER A 9 3.05 3.69 -0.04
N ALA A 10 2.53 4.70 0.66
CA ALA A 10 1.86 5.84 0.05
C ALA A 10 2.44 7.16 0.58
N GLU A 11 2.62 8.15 -0.28
CA GLU A 11 3.07 9.49 0.11
C GLU A 11 2.70 10.52 -0.96
N TYR A 12 2.84 11.79 -0.61
CA TYR A 12 2.88 12.87 -1.59
C TYR A 12 4.27 12.96 -2.22
N SER A 13 4.32 13.09 -3.55
CA SER A 13 5.57 13.12 -4.29
C SER A 13 6.47 14.27 -3.86
N LYS A 14 7.65 13.97 -3.31
CA LYS A 14 8.60 14.98 -2.82
C LYS A 14 9.23 15.82 -3.95
N SER A 15 9.23 15.31 -5.18
CA SER A 15 9.73 15.99 -6.38
C SER A 15 9.19 15.35 -7.67
N SER A 16 9.23 16.08 -8.79
CA SER A 16 8.80 15.56 -10.10
C SER A 16 9.81 14.67 -10.83
N ARG A 17 10.79 14.08 -10.10
CA ARG A 17 11.89 13.29 -10.66
C ARG A 17 11.59 11.80 -10.80
N SER A 18 10.63 11.28 -10.04
CA SER A 18 10.24 9.86 -10.13
C SER A 18 9.35 9.62 -11.34
N SER A 19 9.58 8.54 -12.06
CA SER A 19 8.67 8.06 -13.11
C SER A 19 7.78 6.94 -12.59
N CYS A 20 6.54 6.91 -13.09
CA CYS A 20 5.61 5.84 -12.81
C CYS A 20 6.10 4.54 -13.43
N ARG A 21 6.19 3.49 -12.61
CA ARG A 21 6.66 2.18 -13.05
C ARG A 21 5.75 1.55 -14.11
N PHE A 22 4.46 1.91 -14.15
CA PHE A 22 3.50 1.44 -15.16
C PHE A 22 3.55 2.26 -16.46
N CYS A 23 3.08 3.51 -16.47
CA CYS A 23 2.96 4.31 -17.69
C CYS A 23 4.26 5.00 -18.14
N LYS A 24 5.32 4.95 -17.32
CA LYS A 24 6.65 5.56 -17.56
C LYS A 24 6.70 7.08 -17.53
N SER A 25 5.57 7.78 -17.44
CA SER A 25 5.52 9.23 -17.28
C SER A 25 5.96 9.68 -15.88
N ASN A 26 6.45 10.92 -15.78
CA ASN A 26 6.84 11.51 -14.49
C ASN A 26 5.63 11.66 -13.54
N ILE A 27 5.91 11.61 -12.25
CA ILE A 27 4.93 11.82 -11.18
C ILE A 27 5.19 13.20 -10.58
N GLU A 28 4.23 14.10 -10.71
CA GLU A 28 4.37 15.51 -10.29
C GLU A 28 4.58 15.66 -8.78
N LYS A 29 5.40 16.64 -8.38
CA LYS A 29 5.57 17.03 -6.96
C LYS A 29 4.20 17.34 -6.34
N GLY A 30 3.98 16.89 -5.10
CA GLY A 30 2.73 17.10 -4.37
C GLY A 30 1.61 16.12 -4.73
N SER A 31 1.70 15.42 -5.86
CA SER A 31 0.68 14.41 -6.22
C SER A 31 0.78 13.15 -5.34
N LEU A 32 -0.38 12.56 -5.02
CA LEU A 32 -0.46 11.28 -4.32
C LEU A 32 0.12 10.15 -5.20
N ARG A 33 1.11 9.44 -4.65
CA ARG A 33 1.73 8.29 -5.29
C ARG A 33 1.79 7.10 -4.34
N LEU A 34 1.71 5.90 -4.93
CA LEU A 34 1.86 4.65 -4.20
C LEU A 34 3.06 3.88 -4.73
N ALA A 35 3.71 3.12 -3.87
CA ALA A 35 4.83 2.27 -4.21
C ALA A 35 4.59 0.81 -3.86
N VAL A 36 5.21 -0.07 -4.65
CA VAL A 36 5.52 -1.44 -4.24
C VAL A 36 6.93 -1.43 -3.67
N LEU A 37 7.10 -1.95 -2.46
CA LEU A 37 8.38 -2.09 -1.78
C LEU A 37 8.93 -3.51 -2.01
N PHE A 38 10.16 -3.61 -2.51
CA PHE A 38 10.84 -4.88 -2.73
C PHE A 38 12.30 -4.79 -2.33
N GLN A 39 12.93 -5.93 -2.06
CA GLN A 39 14.32 -5.96 -1.61
C GLN A 39 15.25 -5.51 -2.75
N SER A 40 16.16 -4.59 -2.44
CA SER A 40 17.20 -4.19 -3.39
C SER A 40 18.17 -5.35 -3.65
N PRO A 41 18.55 -5.61 -4.91
CA PRO A 41 19.58 -6.60 -5.22
C PRO A 41 21.00 -6.09 -4.92
N THR A 42 21.18 -4.79 -4.65
CA THR A 42 22.51 -4.17 -4.54
C THR A 42 22.88 -3.71 -3.14
N PHE A 43 21.92 -3.60 -2.23
CA PHE A 43 22.17 -3.21 -0.85
C PHE A 43 21.13 -3.83 0.08
N ASP A 44 21.43 -3.87 1.37
CA ASP A 44 20.49 -4.38 2.36
C ASP A 44 19.43 -3.32 2.71
N GLY A 45 18.35 -3.32 1.94
CA GLY A 45 17.20 -2.47 2.17
C GLY A 45 16.17 -2.57 1.05
N LYS A 46 14.95 -2.09 1.33
CA LYS A 46 13.88 -2.06 0.33
C LYS A 46 13.96 -0.81 -0.54
N ILE A 47 13.62 -0.96 -1.81
CA ILE A 47 13.47 0.15 -2.75
C ILE A 47 12.02 0.27 -3.24
N PRO A 48 11.52 1.50 -3.41
CA PRO A 48 10.17 1.73 -3.91
C PRO A 48 10.11 1.75 -5.44
N HIS A 49 9.18 0.98 -6.01
CA HIS A 49 8.68 1.22 -7.36
C HIS A 49 7.44 2.12 -7.29
N TRP A 50 7.60 3.40 -7.62
CA TRP A 50 6.52 4.40 -7.58
C TRP A 50 5.54 4.28 -8.75
N PHE A 51 4.28 4.57 -8.47
CA PHE A 51 3.17 4.63 -9.42
C PHE A 51 2.32 5.87 -9.17
N HIS A 52 1.72 6.45 -10.22
CA HIS A 52 0.57 7.33 -10.02
C HIS A 52 -0.53 6.55 -9.30
N PHE A 53 -1.34 7.25 -8.50
CA PHE A 53 -2.49 6.69 -7.80
C PHE A 53 -3.34 5.74 -8.67
N ALA A 54 -3.82 6.24 -9.82
CA ALA A 54 -4.65 5.44 -10.72
C ALA A 54 -3.88 4.24 -11.30
N CYS A 55 -2.63 4.44 -11.70
CA CYS A 55 -1.79 3.39 -12.29
C CYS A 55 -1.51 2.23 -11.32
N PHE A 56 -1.40 2.53 -10.02
CA PHE A 56 -1.15 1.53 -9.00
C PHE A 56 -2.27 0.48 -8.97
N PHE A 57 -3.52 0.91 -8.86
CA PHE A 57 -4.67 0.00 -8.77
C PHE A 57 -5.02 -0.71 -10.08
N LEU A 58 -4.36 -0.38 -11.20
CA LEU A 58 -4.44 -1.17 -12.44
C LEU A 58 -3.61 -2.45 -12.37
N LYS A 59 -2.54 -2.46 -11.55
CA LYS A 59 -1.53 -3.53 -11.52
C LYS A 59 -1.26 -4.08 -10.14
N GLN A 60 -1.79 -3.49 -9.08
CA GLN A 60 -1.53 -3.91 -7.71
C GLN A 60 -2.84 -4.07 -6.95
N LYS A 61 -2.86 -5.01 -6.01
CA LYS A 61 -4.02 -5.29 -5.16
C LYS A 61 -3.53 -5.54 -3.73
N PRO A 62 -3.31 -4.48 -2.92
CA PRO A 62 -3.11 -4.64 -1.49
C PRO A 62 -4.30 -5.37 -0.86
N LYS A 63 -4.06 -6.22 0.14
CA LYS A 63 -5.13 -6.97 0.81
C LYS A 63 -5.84 -6.10 1.84
N SER A 64 -5.08 -5.24 2.52
CA SER A 64 -5.58 -4.34 3.54
C SER A 64 -4.84 -3.00 3.51
N ILE A 65 -5.48 -1.99 4.08
CA ILE A 65 -4.86 -0.70 4.42
C ILE A 65 -3.61 -0.92 5.28
N LYS A 66 -3.62 -1.94 6.14
CA LYS A 66 -2.49 -2.30 7.01
C LYS A 66 -1.23 -2.70 6.24
N ASP A 67 -1.35 -3.03 4.96
CA ASP A 67 -0.20 -3.39 4.12
C ASP A 67 0.51 -2.17 3.51
N ILE A 68 -0.06 -0.97 3.69
CA ILE A 68 0.40 0.29 3.10
C ILE A 68 1.05 1.14 4.19
N ALA A 69 2.38 1.28 4.12
CA ALA A 69 3.12 2.20 4.98
C ALA A 69 2.69 3.65 4.76
N ASN A 70 2.73 4.45 5.84
CA ASN A 70 2.42 5.90 5.86
C ASN A 70 0.97 6.25 5.52
N PHE A 71 0.06 5.29 5.55
CA PHE A 71 -1.35 5.52 5.23
C PHE A 71 -2.00 6.58 6.15
N ASP A 72 -1.78 6.50 7.46
CA ASP A 72 -2.31 7.43 8.46
C ASP A 72 -1.68 8.84 8.38
N SER A 73 -0.55 8.98 7.69
CA SER A 73 0.11 10.27 7.45
C SER A 73 -0.46 11.02 6.23
N LEU A 74 -1.39 10.43 5.47
CA LEU A 74 -2.04 11.10 4.34
C LEU A 74 -3.17 12.03 4.81
N ARG A 75 -3.61 12.95 3.93
CA ARG A 75 -4.84 13.72 4.15
C ARG A 75 -6.03 12.77 4.24
N TRP A 76 -7.02 13.14 5.05
CA TRP A 76 -8.19 12.31 5.29
C TRP A 76 -8.94 11.91 4.02
N ASP A 77 -9.10 12.82 3.06
CA ASP A 77 -9.78 12.54 1.80
C ASP A 77 -9.03 11.50 0.97
N ASP A 78 -7.70 11.58 0.90
CA ASP A 78 -6.88 10.58 0.21
C ASP A 78 -6.91 9.22 0.90
N GLN A 79 -6.95 9.20 2.25
CA GLN A 79 -7.17 7.96 3.01
C GLN A 79 -8.52 7.32 2.63
N LYS A 80 -9.57 8.12 2.51
CA LYS A 80 -10.91 7.65 2.14
C LYS A 80 -10.93 7.07 0.73
N ILE A 81 -10.33 7.77 -0.24
CA ILE A 81 -10.31 7.29 -1.64
C ILE A 81 -9.50 5.97 -1.74
N ILE A 82 -8.40 5.81 -1.00
CA ILE A 82 -7.67 4.53 -0.95
C ILE A 82 -8.54 3.42 -0.35
N LYS A 83 -9.26 3.69 0.76
CA LYS A 83 -10.19 2.72 1.37
C LYS A 83 -11.25 2.26 0.37
N GLU A 84 -11.91 3.22 -0.29
CA GLU A 84 -12.93 2.94 -1.30
C GLU A 84 -12.37 2.12 -2.47
N LYS A 85 -11.13 2.39 -2.93
CA LYS A 85 -10.46 1.57 -3.95
C LYS A 85 -10.21 0.14 -3.48
N LEU A 86 -9.79 -0.06 -2.23
CA LEU A 86 -9.55 -1.39 -1.67
C LEU A 86 -10.86 -2.17 -1.50
N ASP A 87 -11.91 -1.54 -1.00
CA ASP A 87 -13.22 -2.17 -0.83
C ASP A 87 -13.82 -2.56 -2.19
N ALA A 88 -13.67 -1.70 -3.20
CA ALA A 88 -14.07 -1.99 -4.58
C ALA A 88 -13.28 -3.16 -5.20
N LEU A 89 -12.06 -3.44 -4.74
CA LEU A 89 -11.24 -4.58 -5.15
C LEU A 89 -11.52 -5.86 -4.33
N GLY A 90 -12.00 -5.71 -3.10
CA GLY A 90 -12.29 -6.77 -2.13
C GLY A 90 -13.61 -7.51 -2.37
N ASN A 91 -14.61 -6.84 -2.94
CA ASN A 91 -15.91 -7.42 -3.31
C ASN A 91 -15.81 -8.33 -4.55
N GLY A 92 -15.08 -9.44 -4.37
CA GLY A 92 -14.88 -10.49 -5.34
C GLY A 92 -16.20 -11.07 -5.84
N GLY A 93 -16.37 -11.10 -7.15
CA GLY A 93 -17.47 -11.81 -7.80
C GLY A 93 -17.68 -11.37 -9.23
N LYS A 94 -17.54 -10.09 -9.53
CA LYS A 94 -17.52 -9.64 -10.91
C LYS A 94 -16.08 -9.36 -11.28
N SER A 95 -15.52 -10.15 -12.19
CA SER A 95 -14.41 -9.70 -13.00
C SER A 95 -14.88 -8.41 -13.68
N ARG A 96 -14.73 -7.27 -12.99
CA ARG A 96 -14.95 -5.96 -13.57
C ARG A 96 -13.78 -5.74 -14.51
N THR A 97 -13.94 -6.35 -15.67
CA THR A 97 -13.27 -5.94 -16.89
C THR A 97 -13.49 -4.44 -17.02
N ASN A 98 -12.40 -3.72 -17.31
CA ASN A 98 -12.28 -2.29 -17.57
C ASN A 98 -11.55 -1.51 -16.46
N MET A 99 -10.32 -1.93 -16.18
CA MET A 99 -9.28 -1.07 -15.63
C MET A 99 -8.12 -1.10 -16.62
N ALA A 100 -8.28 -0.38 -17.72
CA ALA A 100 -7.23 0.22 -18.55
C ALA A 100 -7.86 0.94 -19.75
N GLN A 101 -7.70 2.27 -19.83
CA GLN A 101 -7.58 2.93 -21.13
C GLN A 101 -6.70 4.19 -21.04
N LYS A 102 -5.39 4.06 -21.22
CA LYS A 102 -4.65 4.38 -22.47
C LYS A 102 -3.11 4.25 -22.24
N TYR A 103 -2.41 3.82 -23.29
CA TYR A 103 -0.95 3.67 -23.49
C TYR A 103 -0.20 2.48 -22.87
N CYS A 104 -0.28 1.32 -23.54
CA CYS A 104 0.75 0.78 -24.46
C CYS A 104 0.29 -0.62 -24.93
N GLY A 105 -0.60 -0.64 -25.92
CA GLY A 105 -0.82 -1.76 -26.85
C GLY A 105 -0.79 -3.21 -26.35
N SER A 106 -1.29 -3.54 -25.15
CA SER A 106 -1.30 -4.93 -24.68
C SER A 106 -2.50 -5.25 -23.80
N GLU A 107 -2.92 -6.52 -23.90
CA GLU A 107 -4.19 -7.14 -23.55
C GLU A 107 -4.79 -6.78 -22.16
N LYS A 108 -6.12 -6.95 -22.05
CA LYS A 108 -6.84 -6.90 -20.77
C LYS A 108 -6.18 -7.88 -19.79
N ILE A 109 -5.62 -7.36 -18.70
CA ILE A 109 -5.06 -8.19 -17.62
C ILE A 109 -6.20 -8.55 -16.68
N TYR A 110 -6.41 -9.85 -16.48
CA TYR A 110 -7.39 -10.37 -15.54
C TYR A 110 -6.68 -10.96 -14.33
N HIS A 111 -7.21 -10.70 -13.14
CA HIS A 111 -6.71 -11.31 -11.91
C HIS A 111 -6.87 -12.84 -11.96
N PHE A 112 -7.99 -13.31 -12.51
CA PHE A 112 -8.25 -14.71 -12.80
C PHE A 112 -8.56 -14.90 -14.28
N PHE A 113 -8.10 -16.01 -14.87
CA PHE A 113 -8.38 -16.34 -16.27
C PHE A 113 -8.39 -17.85 -16.45
N ILE A 114 -9.29 -18.35 -17.28
CA ILE A 114 -9.43 -19.77 -17.58
C ILE A 114 -9.18 -20.02 -19.07
N GLU A 115 -8.34 -21.02 -19.38
CA GLU A 115 -8.07 -21.45 -20.74
C GLU A 115 -7.63 -22.91 -20.80
N TYR A 116 -7.61 -23.48 -22.00
CA TYR A 116 -6.87 -24.71 -22.27
C TYR A 116 -5.37 -24.44 -22.34
N ALA A 117 -4.58 -25.35 -21.79
CA ALA A 117 -3.13 -25.30 -21.88
C ALA A 117 -2.66 -25.43 -23.33
N LYS A 118 -2.00 -24.39 -23.83
CA LYS A 118 -1.45 -24.36 -25.21
C LYS A 118 -0.29 -25.35 -25.43
N SER A 119 0.39 -25.75 -24.35
CA SER A 119 1.49 -26.72 -24.35
C SER A 119 1.70 -27.35 -22.97
N ALA A 120 2.44 -28.46 -22.88
CA ALA A 120 2.74 -29.18 -21.64
C ALA A 120 3.97 -28.66 -20.86
N ARG A 121 4.38 -27.41 -21.10
CA ARG A 121 5.57 -26.80 -20.47
C ARG A 121 5.29 -26.14 -19.12
N THR A 122 4.03 -25.91 -18.79
CA THR A 122 3.65 -25.17 -17.59
C THR A 122 3.52 -26.10 -16.39
N VAL A 123 4.14 -25.71 -15.29
CA VAL A 123 4.04 -26.41 -14.00
C VAL A 123 2.94 -25.76 -13.17
N CYS A 124 2.03 -26.58 -12.63
CA CYS A 124 0.99 -26.16 -11.73
C CYS A 124 1.58 -25.60 -10.44
N LYS A 125 1.19 -24.38 -10.06
CA LYS A 125 1.62 -23.74 -8.81
C LYS A 125 0.87 -24.22 -7.56
N GLY A 126 -0.07 -25.15 -7.71
CA GLY A 126 -0.74 -25.82 -6.60
C GLY A 126 -0.04 -27.12 -6.19
N CYS A 127 0.16 -28.04 -7.14
CA CYS A 127 0.74 -29.37 -6.86
C CYS A 127 2.20 -29.55 -7.33
N GLY A 128 2.75 -28.65 -8.15
CA GLY A 128 4.10 -28.79 -8.70
C GLY A 128 4.23 -29.72 -9.90
N GLU A 129 3.13 -30.30 -10.39
CA GLU A 129 3.13 -31.19 -11.56
C GLU A 129 2.92 -30.45 -12.88
N LYS A 130 3.28 -31.07 -14.01
CA LYS A 130 3.07 -30.48 -15.35
C LYS A 130 1.59 -30.49 -15.71
N ILE A 131 1.11 -29.40 -16.28
CA ILE A 131 -0.23 -29.27 -16.88
C ILE A 131 -0.13 -29.72 -18.33
N LEU A 132 -0.93 -30.70 -18.75
CA LEU A 132 -0.86 -31.29 -20.08
C LEU A 132 -1.47 -30.37 -21.15
N LYS A 133 -1.00 -30.48 -22.40
CA LYS A 133 -1.57 -29.72 -23.52
C LYS A 133 -3.04 -30.10 -23.69
N GLY A 134 -3.93 -29.11 -23.83
CA GLY A 134 -5.37 -29.30 -23.95
C GLY A 134 -6.10 -29.45 -22.62
N GLU A 135 -5.39 -29.51 -21.49
CA GLU A 135 -6.00 -29.54 -20.16
C GLU A 135 -6.47 -28.15 -19.73
N ILE A 136 -7.58 -28.06 -18.98
CA ILE A 136 -8.06 -26.79 -18.43
C ILE A 136 -7.15 -26.34 -17.30
N ARG A 137 -6.72 -25.09 -17.38
CA ARG A 137 -5.95 -24.42 -16.33
C ARG A 137 -6.54 -23.08 -16.00
N ILE A 138 -6.42 -22.70 -14.74
CA ILE A 138 -6.87 -21.41 -14.21
C ILE A 138 -5.64 -20.65 -13.74
N SER A 139 -5.44 -19.44 -14.25
CA SER A 139 -4.41 -18.53 -13.76
C SER A 139 -4.97 -17.66 -12.65
N ALA A 140 -4.18 -17.45 -11.59
CA ALA A 140 -4.35 -16.35 -10.65
C ALA A 140 -3.07 -15.51 -10.66
N LEU A 141 -3.19 -14.18 -10.72
CA LEU A 141 -2.03 -13.29 -10.65
C LEU A 141 -1.40 -13.35 -9.25
N ASP A 142 -0.09 -13.55 -9.22
CA ASP A 142 0.74 -13.40 -8.04
C ASP A 142 1.21 -11.95 -7.93
N PHE A 143 0.94 -11.32 -6.78
CA PHE A 143 1.37 -9.96 -6.45
C PHE A 143 2.48 -9.94 -5.38
N GLU A 144 2.71 -11.06 -4.69
CA GLU A 144 3.45 -11.07 -3.43
C GLU A 144 4.88 -11.58 -3.57
N SER A 145 5.17 -12.43 -4.55
CA SER A 145 6.55 -12.87 -4.74
C SER A 145 7.48 -11.70 -5.06
N GLU A 146 8.74 -11.80 -4.64
CA GLU A 146 9.76 -10.79 -4.97
C GLU A 146 9.88 -10.58 -6.49
N LYS A 147 9.65 -11.63 -7.28
CA LYS A 147 9.61 -11.54 -8.74
C LYS A 147 8.45 -10.65 -9.21
N ALA A 148 7.25 -10.86 -8.67
CA ALA A 148 6.06 -10.07 -9.00
C ALA A 148 6.20 -8.60 -8.58
N LYS A 149 6.74 -8.35 -7.38
CA LYS A 149 6.99 -6.99 -6.88
C LYS A 149 8.02 -6.24 -7.74
N LYS A 150 9.06 -6.93 -8.20
CA LYS A 150 10.13 -6.35 -9.03
C LYS A 150 9.68 -6.02 -10.46
N THR A 151 8.88 -6.88 -11.08
CA THR A 151 8.44 -6.67 -12.47
C THR A 151 7.03 -6.12 -12.53
N PHE A 152 6.06 -7.01 -12.46
CA PHE A 152 4.62 -6.83 -12.47
C PHE A 152 3.99 -8.16 -12.02
N PRO A 153 2.69 -8.19 -11.67
CA PRO A 153 2.05 -9.43 -11.26
C PRO A 153 2.16 -10.52 -12.33
N ILE A 154 2.43 -11.74 -11.89
CA ILE A 154 2.75 -12.86 -12.78
C ILE A 154 1.60 -13.87 -12.72
N PRO A 155 1.07 -14.34 -13.87
CA PRO A 155 0.04 -15.36 -13.85
C PRO A 155 0.63 -16.70 -13.39
N TYR A 156 0.18 -17.16 -12.22
CA TYR A 156 0.44 -18.51 -11.74
C TYR A 156 -0.70 -19.42 -12.15
N LEU A 157 -0.36 -20.36 -13.04
CA LEU A 157 -1.26 -21.34 -13.60
C LEU A 157 -1.39 -22.53 -12.65
N ARG A 158 -2.61 -23.02 -12.54
CA ARG A 158 -2.97 -24.19 -11.73
C ARG A 158 -3.90 -25.08 -12.53
N HIS A 159 -3.87 -26.38 -12.24
CA HIS A 159 -4.97 -27.27 -12.63
C HIS A 159 -6.29 -26.75 -12.07
N ALA A 160 -7.41 -27.04 -12.74
CA ALA A 160 -8.72 -26.60 -12.27
C ALA A 160 -9.01 -27.06 -10.84
N ASP A 161 -8.70 -28.33 -10.53
CA ASP A 161 -8.92 -28.90 -9.19
C ASP A 161 -7.98 -28.30 -8.13
N CYS A 162 -6.71 -28.04 -8.46
CA CYS A 162 -5.80 -27.33 -7.57
C CYS A 162 -6.26 -25.89 -7.28
N PHE A 163 -6.82 -25.20 -8.29
CA PHE A 163 -7.39 -23.86 -8.10
C PHE A 163 -8.60 -23.91 -7.17
N ILE A 164 -9.47 -24.90 -7.30
CA ILE A 164 -10.64 -25.10 -6.44
C ILE A 164 -10.21 -25.31 -4.99
N GLY A 165 -9.20 -26.14 -4.74
CA GLY A 165 -8.67 -26.37 -3.40
C GLY A 165 -8.09 -25.10 -2.74
N LEU A 166 -7.46 -24.23 -3.53
CA LEU A 166 -6.81 -23.00 -3.05
C LEU A 166 -7.70 -21.75 -3.16
N ARG A 167 -8.98 -21.93 -3.48
CA ARG A 167 -9.85 -20.84 -3.92
C ARG A 167 -10.04 -19.74 -2.87
N ARG A 168 -10.10 -20.13 -1.59
CA ARG A 168 -10.21 -19.19 -0.45
C ARG A 168 -8.94 -18.38 -0.26
N GLU A 169 -7.77 -19.04 -0.31
CA GLU A 169 -6.46 -18.38 -0.20
C GLU A 169 -6.22 -17.40 -1.34
N LEU A 170 -6.66 -17.76 -2.55
CA LEU A 170 -6.60 -16.91 -3.73
C LEU A 170 -7.66 -15.80 -3.74
N GLN A 171 -8.59 -15.79 -2.77
CA GLN A 171 -9.68 -14.81 -2.66
C GLN A 171 -10.60 -14.77 -3.89
N TYR A 172 -10.90 -15.94 -4.48
CA TYR A 172 -11.85 -16.05 -5.59
C TYR A 172 -13.22 -16.55 -5.12
N TYR A 173 -14.22 -15.67 -5.03
CA TYR A 173 -15.55 -16.01 -4.50
C TYR A 173 -16.64 -16.18 -5.58
N GLY A 174 -16.36 -15.78 -6.83
CA GLY A 174 -17.31 -15.81 -7.96
C GLY A 174 -17.57 -17.20 -8.55
N ASP A 175 -18.49 -17.31 -9.49
CA ASP A 175 -18.82 -18.55 -10.21
C ASP A 175 -17.74 -18.86 -11.27
N GLY A 176 -17.57 -20.12 -11.67
CA GLY A 176 -16.73 -20.49 -12.81
C GLY A 176 -17.12 -19.78 -14.11
N ALA A 177 -18.39 -19.43 -14.30
CA ALA A 177 -18.88 -18.64 -15.43
C ALA A 177 -18.36 -17.20 -15.45
N ASP A 178 -17.98 -16.64 -14.29
CA ASP A 178 -17.45 -15.28 -14.17
C ASP A 178 -15.97 -15.20 -14.59
N LEU A 179 -15.29 -16.35 -14.77
CA LEU A 179 -13.90 -16.41 -15.19
C LEU A 179 -13.75 -15.93 -16.64
N PRO A 180 -12.95 -14.87 -16.89
CA PRO A 180 -12.58 -14.48 -18.23
C PRO A 180 -11.94 -15.66 -18.98
N GLY A 181 -12.40 -15.89 -20.21
CA GLY A 181 -11.99 -17.05 -21.02
C GLY A 181 -12.99 -18.23 -20.99
N PHE A 182 -13.92 -18.26 -20.02
CA PHE A 182 -14.92 -19.32 -19.89
C PHE A 182 -15.74 -19.56 -21.18
N ASN A 183 -16.09 -18.48 -21.88
CA ASN A 183 -16.86 -18.55 -23.13
C ASN A 183 -16.15 -19.31 -24.26
N LYS A 184 -14.82 -19.47 -24.19
CA LYS A 184 -14.02 -20.20 -25.18
C LYS A 184 -13.91 -21.70 -24.91
N LEU A 185 -14.43 -22.18 -23.77
CA LEU A 185 -14.43 -23.61 -23.44
C LEU A 185 -15.50 -24.38 -24.21
N SER A 186 -15.30 -25.69 -24.35
CA SER A 186 -16.29 -26.60 -24.93
C SER A 186 -17.59 -26.61 -24.12
N ALA A 187 -18.72 -26.96 -24.74
CA ALA A 187 -20.00 -27.02 -24.03
C ALA A 187 -19.97 -28.00 -22.84
N LYS A 188 -19.26 -29.12 -22.99
CA LYS A 188 -19.07 -30.12 -21.91
C LYS A 188 -18.28 -29.53 -20.74
N ASP A 189 -17.16 -28.88 -21.03
CA ASP A 189 -16.29 -28.30 -20.00
C ASP A 189 -16.93 -27.11 -19.28
N LYS A 190 -17.75 -26.33 -19.99
CA LYS A 190 -18.55 -25.26 -19.37
C LYS A 190 -19.49 -25.79 -18.28
N ILE A 191 -20.10 -26.95 -18.50
CA ILE A 191 -20.99 -27.58 -17.52
C ILE A 191 -20.18 -28.02 -16.30
N ILE A 192 -19.05 -28.72 -16.53
CA ILE A 192 -18.17 -29.21 -15.46
C ILE A 192 -17.65 -28.06 -14.60
N ILE A 193 -17.18 -26.97 -15.21
CA ILE A 193 -16.63 -25.82 -14.49
C ILE A 193 -17.70 -25.08 -13.68
N LYS A 194 -18.92 -24.92 -14.21
CA LYS A 194 -20.04 -24.34 -13.46
C LYS A 194 -20.45 -25.22 -12.27
N GLU A 195 -20.40 -26.54 -12.43
CA GLU A 195 -20.73 -27.47 -11.35
C GLU A 195 -19.67 -27.45 -10.24
N LYS A 196 -18.39 -27.43 -10.61
CA LYS A 196 -17.26 -27.46 -9.67
C LYS A 196 -16.98 -26.11 -8.99
N ILE A 197 -17.19 -24.98 -9.69
CA ILE A 197 -16.85 -23.63 -9.20
C ILE A 197 -18.13 -22.83 -8.94
N LYS A 198 -18.91 -23.25 -7.94
CA LYS A 198 -20.10 -22.50 -7.48
C LYS A 198 -19.70 -21.30 -6.63
N PRO A 199 -20.44 -20.18 -6.62
CA PRO A 199 -20.12 -19.05 -5.77
C PRO A 199 -20.02 -19.47 -4.30
N ILE A 200 -19.02 -18.96 -3.59
CA ILE A 200 -18.84 -19.18 -2.14
C ILE A 200 -19.01 -17.85 -1.43
N LYS A 201 -19.53 -17.87 -0.19
CA LYS A 201 -19.60 -16.66 0.64
C LYS A 201 -18.18 -16.27 1.06
N SER A 202 -17.87 -14.98 0.99
CA SER A 202 -16.68 -14.44 1.64
C SER A 202 -16.88 -14.52 3.16
N GLU A 203 -16.07 -15.31 3.86
CA GLU A 203 -16.03 -15.28 5.32
C GLU A 203 -15.26 -14.03 5.75
N GLY A 204 -15.99 -12.98 6.11
CA GLY A 204 -15.39 -11.69 6.45
C GLY A 204 -16.35 -10.51 6.58
N GLU A 205 -17.51 -10.70 7.20
CA GLU A 205 -18.26 -9.62 7.84
C GLU A 205 -18.77 -10.12 9.20
N THR A 206 -17.86 -10.29 10.16
CA THR A 206 -18.23 -10.42 11.57
C THR A 206 -18.41 -9.02 12.18
N ASP A 207 -19.68 -8.74 12.45
CA ASP A 207 -20.23 -7.94 13.54
C ASP A 207 -19.77 -6.49 13.71
N SER A 208 -20.50 -5.63 13.00
CA SER A 208 -20.71 -4.22 13.35
C SER A 208 -21.50 -4.09 14.66
N SER A 209 -20.88 -4.34 15.81
CA SER A 209 -21.45 -4.02 17.12
C SER A 209 -20.60 -2.96 17.84
N SER A 210 -20.81 -1.68 17.49
CA SER A 210 -20.60 -0.47 18.34
C SER A 210 -20.59 0.83 17.51
N SER A 211 -21.72 1.14 16.86
CA SER A 211 -21.86 2.27 15.91
C SER A 211 -21.66 3.67 16.50
N SER A 212 -21.90 3.89 17.80
CA SER A 212 -21.93 5.24 18.40
C SER A 212 -20.58 5.75 18.96
N LYS A 213 -19.71 4.88 19.47
CA LYS A 213 -18.36 5.27 19.95
C LYS A 213 -17.36 5.40 18.80
N LYS A 214 -17.57 4.66 17.70
CA LYS A 214 -16.71 4.64 16.52
C LYS A 214 -16.78 5.95 15.74
N SER A 215 -17.98 6.52 15.60
CA SER A 215 -18.21 7.80 14.88
C SER A 215 -17.56 8.99 15.58
N ARG A 216 -17.73 9.16 16.90
CA ARG A 216 -17.09 10.25 17.65
C ARG A 216 -15.56 10.21 17.60
N LYS A 217 -14.97 9.01 17.65
CA LYS A 217 -13.50 8.84 17.54
C LYS A 217 -13.00 9.20 16.14
N GLU A 218 -13.74 8.81 15.11
CA GLU A 218 -13.42 9.15 13.72
C GLU A 218 -13.48 10.67 13.47
N GLU A 219 -14.51 11.35 13.97
CA GLU A 219 -14.59 12.82 13.90
C GLU A 219 -13.39 13.52 14.54
N LEU A 220 -12.93 13.03 15.71
CA LEU A 220 -11.74 13.59 16.36
C LEU A 220 -10.47 13.37 15.53
N ILE A 221 -10.33 12.20 14.90
CA ILE A 221 -9.19 11.90 14.01
C ILE A 221 -9.22 12.81 12.78
N ILE A 222 -10.40 13.06 12.19
CA ILE A 222 -10.56 13.98 11.06
C ILE A 222 -10.14 15.39 11.45
N LYS A 223 -10.64 15.89 12.59
CA LYS A 223 -10.28 17.23 13.10
C LYS A 223 -8.78 17.35 13.32
N GLN A 224 -8.16 16.35 13.94
CA GLN A 224 -6.71 16.30 14.17
C GLN A 224 -5.93 16.31 12.85
N ASN A 225 -6.30 15.47 11.88
CA ASN A 225 -5.64 15.41 10.57
C ASN A 225 -5.73 16.74 9.84
N ASN A 226 -6.93 17.33 9.78
CA ASN A 226 -7.14 18.63 9.14
C ASN A 226 -6.33 19.75 9.80
N GLN A 227 -6.20 19.74 11.14
CA GLN A 227 -5.41 20.72 11.85
C GLN A 227 -3.91 20.60 11.53
N ILE A 228 -3.35 19.38 11.52
CA ILE A 228 -1.95 19.14 11.14
C ILE A 228 -1.70 19.66 9.73
N PHE A 229 -2.55 19.30 8.77
CA PHE A 229 -2.38 19.74 7.38
C PHE A 229 -2.57 21.24 7.20
N SER A 230 -3.47 21.88 7.97
CA SER A 230 -3.62 23.33 7.97
C SER A 230 -2.33 24.05 8.37
N TYR A 231 -1.63 23.57 9.39
CA TYR A 231 -0.32 24.14 9.76
C TYR A 231 0.75 23.81 8.73
N ARG A 232 0.80 22.56 8.26
CA ARG A 232 1.75 22.11 7.25
C ARG A 232 1.68 22.96 5.99
N ASP A 233 0.47 23.23 5.51
CA ASP A 233 0.22 24.00 4.29
C ASP A 233 0.58 25.48 4.50
N ASN A 234 0.22 26.06 5.66
CA ASN A 234 0.65 27.42 6.02
C ASN A 234 2.18 27.56 6.05
N LEU A 235 2.87 26.59 6.64
CA LEU A 235 4.34 26.59 6.69
C LEU A 235 4.95 26.45 5.29
N GLU A 236 4.37 25.61 4.42
CA GLU A 236 4.84 25.42 3.04
C GLU A 236 4.63 26.65 2.17
N GLU A 237 3.54 27.39 2.37
CA GLU A 237 3.21 28.61 1.63
C GLU A 237 4.04 29.82 2.08
N ASN A 238 4.31 29.95 3.38
CA ASN A 238 4.85 31.18 3.95
C ASN A 238 6.34 31.12 4.31
N LEU A 239 6.94 29.94 4.46
CA LEU A 239 8.33 29.79 4.93
C LEU A 239 9.21 29.03 3.94
N LYS A 240 10.44 29.50 3.80
CA LYS A 240 11.51 28.82 3.07
C LYS A 240 12.15 27.74 3.93
N LYS A 241 12.80 26.78 3.27
CA LYS A 241 13.54 25.69 3.92
C LYS A 241 14.51 26.16 5.03
N SER A 242 15.19 27.28 4.84
CA SER A 242 16.10 27.85 5.84
C SER A 242 15.37 28.37 7.08
N GLU A 243 14.19 28.95 6.91
CA GLU A 243 13.37 29.49 7.99
C GLU A 243 12.71 28.35 8.79
N LEU A 244 12.26 27.28 8.10
CA LEU A 244 11.80 26.05 8.77
C LEU A 244 12.89 25.45 9.67
N ALA A 245 14.14 25.43 9.20
CA ALA A 245 15.27 24.95 9.99
C ALA A 245 15.58 25.85 11.19
N LEU A 246 15.42 27.17 11.06
CA LEU A 246 15.56 28.11 12.18
C LEU A 246 14.45 27.93 13.22
N LEU A 247 13.20 27.76 12.78
CA LEU A 247 12.06 27.55 13.67
C LEU A 247 12.18 26.23 14.46
N LEU A 248 12.68 25.16 13.83
CA LEU A 248 13.01 23.92 14.54
C LEU A 248 14.08 24.16 15.61
N LYS A 249 15.18 24.85 15.26
CA LYS A 249 16.25 25.16 16.21
C LYS A 249 15.76 26.02 17.38
N TYR A 250 14.87 26.98 17.12
CA TYR A 250 14.27 27.83 18.15
C TYR A 250 13.45 27.03 19.17
N ASN A 251 12.94 25.87 18.75
CA ASN A 251 12.22 24.92 19.58
C ASN A 251 13.10 23.76 20.08
N ASP A 252 14.43 23.90 20.11
CA ASP A 252 15.40 22.88 20.55
C ASP A 252 15.36 21.57 19.74
N TYR A 253 14.93 21.66 18.47
CA TYR A 253 14.95 20.56 17.51
C TYR A 253 16.08 20.71 16.50
N ASP A 254 16.81 19.62 16.28
CA ASP A 254 17.80 19.57 15.20
C ASP A 254 17.07 19.53 13.84
N PRO A 255 17.48 20.34 12.86
CA PRO A 255 16.88 20.32 11.54
C PRO A 255 17.03 18.95 10.88
N ILE A 256 15.91 18.41 10.41
CA ILE A 256 15.87 17.13 9.72
C ILE A 256 16.23 17.35 8.24
N SER A 257 16.87 16.34 7.63
CA SER A 257 17.11 16.36 6.20
C SER A 257 15.81 16.15 5.43
N GLY A 258 15.46 17.12 4.58
CA GLY A 258 14.29 17.07 3.70
C GLY A 258 13.27 18.14 4.02
N ASN A 259 12.68 18.75 2.97
CA ASN A 259 11.74 19.85 3.16
C ASN A 259 10.39 19.36 3.70
N SER A 260 9.88 18.23 3.19
CA SER A 260 8.61 17.67 3.66
C SER A 260 8.72 17.22 5.10
N GLU A 261 9.82 16.55 5.45
CA GLU A 261 10.06 16.03 6.79
C GLU A 261 10.11 17.15 7.84
N MET A 262 10.68 18.31 7.51
CA MET A 262 10.66 19.49 8.37
C MET A 262 9.24 20.07 8.50
N LEU A 263 8.48 20.16 7.41
CA LEU A 263 7.08 20.62 7.43
C LEU A 263 6.21 19.70 8.31
N ASP A 264 6.33 18.38 8.11
CA ASP A 264 5.56 17.37 8.85
C ASP A 264 5.90 17.42 10.35
N THR A 265 7.19 17.60 10.68
CA THR A 265 7.64 17.71 12.08
C THR A 265 7.14 19.00 12.73
N LEU A 266 7.29 20.15 12.07
CA LEU A 266 6.79 21.43 12.61
C LEU A 266 5.28 21.42 12.77
N ALA A 267 4.53 20.85 11.82
CA ALA A 267 3.09 20.72 11.93
C ALA A 267 2.66 19.84 13.12
N ASP A 268 3.37 18.73 13.41
CA ASP A 268 3.14 17.93 14.63
C ASP A 268 3.38 18.76 15.90
N LEU A 269 4.51 19.47 15.96
CA LEU A 269 4.88 20.28 17.12
C LEU A 269 3.91 21.45 17.34
N MET A 270 3.44 22.11 16.28
CA MET A 270 2.43 23.17 16.37
C MET A 270 1.06 22.64 16.78
N THR A 271 0.72 21.39 16.42
CA THR A 271 -0.57 20.79 16.76
C THR A 271 -0.61 20.27 18.19
N PHE A 272 0.46 19.61 18.66
CA PHE A 272 0.47 18.89 19.94
C PHE A 272 1.38 19.51 21.00
N GLY A 273 2.19 20.50 20.62
CA GLY A 273 3.25 21.04 21.44
C GLY A 273 4.60 20.38 21.19
N ASN A 274 5.63 21.05 21.68
CA ASN A 274 7.02 20.64 21.56
C ASN A 274 7.35 19.50 22.55
N ILE A 275 8.04 18.44 22.12
CA ILE A 275 8.41 17.31 22.98
C ILE A 275 9.76 17.54 23.71
N GLY A 276 10.60 18.41 23.15
CA GLY A 276 11.99 18.56 23.57
C GLY A 276 12.88 17.37 23.19
N ARG A 277 14.01 17.24 23.91
CA ARG A 277 15.03 16.20 23.65
C ARG A 277 14.63 14.85 24.24
N CYS A 278 15.07 13.79 23.57
CA CYS A 278 14.87 12.42 24.02
C CYS A 278 15.42 12.23 25.43
N ASN A 279 14.59 11.73 26.35
CA ASN A 279 14.98 11.48 27.73
C ASN A 279 16.05 10.38 27.88
N ALA A 280 16.14 9.44 26.94
CA ALA A 280 17.06 8.32 26.98
C ALA A 280 18.48 8.68 26.51
N CYS A 281 18.63 9.27 25.31
CA CYS A 281 19.96 9.59 24.78
C CYS A 281 20.35 11.06 24.93
N LYS A 282 19.42 11.94 25.33
CA LYS A 282 19.59 13.41 25.50
C LYS A 282 19.99 14.20 24.26
N THR A 283 20.45 13.52 23.21
CA THR A 283 20.93 14.11 21.95
C THR A 283 19.88 14.10 20.86
N GLY A 284 18.97 13.12 20.83
CA GLY A 284 18.00 12.96 19.74
C GLY A 284 16.72 13.74 19.95
N ASN A 285 16.00 13.96 18.85
CA ASN A 285 14.61 14.43 18.86
C ASN A 285 13.65 13.25 18.62
N LEU A 286 12.46 13.34 19.19
CA LEU A 286 11.38 12.38 18.98
C LEU A 286 10.56 12.84 17.77
N ILE A 287 10.45 11.96 16.77
CA ILE A 287 9.73 12.20 15.51
C ILE A 287 8.63 11.16 15.36
N TYR A 288 7.44 11.57 14.95
CA TYR A 288 6.35 10.63 14.69
C TYR A 288 6.65 9.74 13.48
N ARG A 289 6.42 8.44 13.61
CA ARG A 289 6.34 7.49 12.49
C ARG A 289 5.04 6.71 12.54
N SER A 290 4.34 6.72 11.42
CA SER A 290 3.19 5.86 11.12
C SER A 290 3.44 4.42 11.58
N GLY A 291 2.50 3.86 12.35
CA GLY A 291 2.55 2.48 12.84
C GLY A 291 3.60 2.17 13.91
N VAL A 292 4.40 3.16 14.34
CA VAL A 292 5.45 2.98 15.37
C VAL A 292 5.23 3.89 16.57
N GLY A 293 4.81 5.15 16.36
CA GLY A 293 4.76 6.17 17.40
C GLY A 293 5.95 7.14 17.31
N TYR A 294 6.25 7.86 18.39
CA TYR A 294 7.37 8.80 18.41
C TYR A 294 8.68 8.05 18.62
N PHE A 295 9.51 7.97 17.59
CA PHE A 295 10.81 7.30 17.65
C PHE A 295 11.94 8.34 17.78
N CYS A 296 12.99 8.00 18.52
CA CYS A 296 14.17 8.85 18.63
C CYS A 296 15.06 8.73 17.38
N ASN A 297 15.47 9.86 16.81
CA ASN A 297 16.43 9.88 15.68
C ASN A 297 17.91 10.00 16.11
N GLY A 298 18.15 10.15 17.41
CA GLY A 298 19.49 10.34 17.98
C GLY A 298 20.31 9.06 18.10
N ASN A 299 21.49 9.20 18.69
CA ASN A 299 22.41 8.10 18.95
C ASN A 299 22.65 7.98 20.47
N ILE A 300 22.76 6.75 20.96
CA ILE A 300 23.22 6.48 22.35
C ILE A 300 24.75 6.54 22.39
N SER A 301 25.41 6.11 21.31
CA SER A 301 26.86 6.19 21.12
C SER A 301 27.17 6.40 19.64
N GLU A 302 28.44 6.61 19.30
CA GLU A 302 28.89 6.75 17.90
C GLU A 302 28.54 5.54 17.02
N TRP A 303 28.37 4.36 17.64
CA TRP A 303 28.12 3.09 16.96
C TRP A 303 26.66 2.63 17.04
N ALA A 304 25.84 3.23 17.91
CA ALA A 304 24.49 2.74 18.21
C ALA A 304 23.43 3.84 18.16
N LYS A 305 22.39 3.59 17.35
CA LYS A 305 21.18 4.41 17.30
C LYS A 305 20.37 4.29 18.59
N CYS A 306 19.72 5.38 18.98
CA CYS A 306 18.76 5.33 20.07
C CYS A 306 17.50 4.58 19.62
N THR A 307 17.09 3.57 20.39
CA THR A 307 15.91 2.74 20.11
C THR A 307 14.67 3.17 20.89
N ASN A 308 14.73 4.32 21.56
CA ASN A 308 13.63 4.83 22.38
C ASN A 308 12.41 5.14 21.50
N ILE A 309 11.25 4.61 21.92
CA ILE A 309 9.95 4.83 21.29
C ILE A 309 8.97 5.22 22.39
N VAL A 310 8.20 6.29 22.16
CA VAL A 310 7.25 6.84 23.12
C VAL A 310 5.91 7.06 22.43
N GLU A 311 4.82 6.53 22.99
CA GLU A 311 3.48 6.77 22.42
C GLU A 311 2.91 8.13 22.86
N LYS A 312 3.14 8.50 24.12
CA LYS A 312 2.61 9.71 24.74
C LYS A 312 3.75 10.54 25.34
N PRO A 313 4.51 11.25 24.50
CA PRO A 313 5.58 12.11 24.98
C PRO A 313 5.02 13.27 25.82
N VAL A 314 5.81 13.72 26.80
CA VAL A 314 5.53 14.97 27.52
C VAL A 314 5.66 16.13 26.53
N ARG A 315 4.73 17.07 26.60
CA ARG A 315 4.66 18.22 25.70
C ARG A 315 4.81 19.52 26.49
N ILE A 316 5.51 20.47 25.91
CA ILE A 316 5.58 21.87 26.33
C ILE A 316 5.07 22.76 25.20
N GLU A 317 4.83 24.02 25.50
CA GLU A 317 4.33 24.98 24.52
C GLU A 317 5.31 25.15 23.35
N PHE A 318 4.76 25.15 22.12
CA PHE A 318 5.52 25.44 20.92
C PHE A 318 5.72 26.94 20.78
N LYS A 319 6.95 27.38 20.46
CA LYS A 319 7.31 28.78 20.32
C LYS A 319 7.33 29.16 18.84
N ILE A 320 6.67 30.26 18.48
CA ILE A 320 6.62 30.82 17.12
C ILE A 320 7.58 32.00 17.05
#